data_AF-A0A964QTP6-F1
#
_entry.id   AF-A0A964QTP6-F1
#
_cell.length_a   1.000
_cell.length_b   1.000
_cell.length_c   1.000
_cell.angle_alpha   90.00
_cell.angle_beta   90.00
_cell.angle_gamma   90.00
#
_symmetry.space_group_name_H-M   'P 1'
#
loop_
_entity.id
_entity.type
_entity.pdbx_description
1 polymer ?
#
loop_
_entity_poly.entity_id
_entity_poly.type
_entity_poly.pdbx_seq_one_letter_code
_entity_poly.pdbx_strand_id
1 'polypeptide(L)'
;MDLLAMIVPHIRAAGTEECKHYLRGENRPQIPQRLKQTFALPGAIPVTAVPVETTGFPIEETDCIQWFDHMERFTKEHFGTEIILRDKFPLPARLPWKHVLPIFDPGFTNRDMVDKALKSRGLSVYEGTDVMKYCGSGTFDTPRLYLVERSITPTPATMGLPPKFAKHWFAGRQTHPLHLRGYGIGTSLWRGVEEQLLDSGPTRTWFPENALPDGRVAYGFFSPTYGDVWFRDYDAGHEADDMAFREAIVLSLKP
;
A
#
# COMPACT_ATOMS: atom_id res chain seq x y z
N MET A 1 -15.94 -1.43 -45.99
CA MET A 1 -14.89 -2.46 -45.90
C MET A 1 -14.94 -3.03 -44.50
N ASP A 2 -15.50 -4.22 -44.38
CA ASP A 2 -15.98 -4.81 -43.13
C ASP A 2 -14.80 -5.32 -42.29
N LEU A 3 -14.57 -4.72 -41.12
CA LEU A 3 -13.38 -4.94 -40.27
C LEU A 3 -13.31 -6.40 -39.77
N LEU A 4 -14.47 -7.04 -39.61
CA LEU A 4 -14.60 -8.46 -39.27
C LEU A 4 -14.01 -9.36 -40.36
N ALA A 5 -14.13 -8.99 -41.64
CA ALA A 5 -13.63 -9.81 -42.75
C ALA A 5 -12.09 -9.86 -42.82
N MET A 6 -11.38 -8.86 -42.29
CA MET A 6 -9.91 -8.86 -42.25
C MET A 6 -9.33 -9.66 -41.08
N ILE A 7 -10.02 -9.69 -39.93
CA ILE A 7 -9.46 -10.22 -38.68
C ILE A 7 -9.85 -11.69 -38.48
N VAL A 8 -11.05 -12.10 -38.90
CA VAL A 8 -11.59 -13.46 -38.69
C VAL A 8 -10.74 -14.59 -39.27
N PRO A 9 -10.10 -14.46 -40.46
CA PRO A 9 -9.23 -15.52 -40.98
C PRO A 9 -7.98 -15.75 -40.11
N HIS A 10 -7.48 -14.71 -39.45
CA HIS A 10 -6.26 -14.78 -38.64
C HIS A 10 -6.55 -15.30 -37.22
N ILE A 11 -7.75 -15.04 -36.68
CA ILE A 11 -8.18 -15.58 -35.39
C ILE A 11 -8.56 -17.07 -35.49
N ARG A 12 -9.08 -17.54 -36.64
CA ARG A 12 -9.47 -18.95 -36.81
C ARG A 12 -8.31 -19.91 -37.07
N ALA A 13 -7.13 -19.41 -37.45
CA ALA A 13 -5.98 -20.23 -37.83
C ALA A 13 -4.88 -20.33 -36.75
N ALA A 14 -4.91 -19.48 -35.72
CA ALA A 14 -3.87 -19.40 -34.70
C ALA A 14 -4.39 -19.92 -33.36
N GLY A 15 -3.63 -20.82 -32.71
CA GLY A 15 -3.91 -21.24 -31.35
C GLY A 15 -3.85 -20.05 -30.38
N THR A 16 -4.48 -20.18 -29.22
CA THR A 16 -4.57 -19.12 -28.18
C THR A 16 -3.23 -18.52 -27.77
N GLU A 17 -2.11 -19.22 -27.95
CA GLU A 17 -0.77 -18.73 -27.65
C GLU A 17 -0.14 -17.90 -28.79
N GLU A 18 -0.41 -18.21 -30.05
CA GLU A 18 0.08 -17.43 -31.19
C GLU A 18 -0.58 -16.05 -31.27
N CYS A 19 -1.85 -15.94 -30.87
CA CYS A 19 -2.53 -14.66 -30.70
C CYS A 19 -1.90 -13.79 -29.61
N LYS A 20 -1.45 -14.40 -28.50
CA LYS A 20 -0.73 -13.69 -27.42
C LYS A 20 0.66 -13.27 -27.88
N HIS A 21 1.33 -14.10 -28.69
CA HIS A 21 2.65 -13.79 -29.24
C HIS A 21 2.59 -12.65 -30.28
N TYR A 22 1.57 -12.64 -31.15
CA TYR A 22 1.34 -11.57 -32.12
C TYR A 22 1.09 -10.21 -31.43
N LEU A 23 0.37 -10.20 -30.30
CA LEU A 23 0.12 -8.99 -29.51
C LEU A 23 1.31 -8.55 -28.64
N ARG A 24 2.20 -9.47 -28.25
CA ARG A 24 3.35 -9.19 -27.36
C ARG A 24 4.67 -8.91 -28.08
N GLY A 25 4.85 -9.38 -29.32
CA GLY A 25 6.17 -9.46 -29.93
C GLY A 25 6.52 -8.35 -30.92
N GLU A 26 5.89 -8.32 -32.11
CA GLU A 26 6.61 -7.78 -33.27
C GLU A 26 5.89 -6.70 -34.09
N ASN A 27 4.61 -6.37 -33.84
CA ASN A 27 3.87 -5.39 -34.65
C ASN A 27 3.27 -4.20 -33.89
N ARG A 28 3.75 -3.92 -32.67
CA ARG A 28 3.35 -2.73 -31.88
C ARG A 28 3.45 -1.38 -32.62
N PRO A 29 4.41 -1.19 -33.57
CA PRO A 29 4.48 0.02 -34.39
C PRO A 29 3.41 0.09 -35.50
N GLN A 30 2.85 -1.04 -35.93
CA GLN A 30 1.90 -1.12 -37.05
C GLN A 30 0.44 -0.96 -36.61
N ILE A 31 0.16 -0.89 -35.31
CA ILE A 31 -1.20 -0.64 -34.80
C ILE A 31 -1.54 0.84 -35.06
N PRO A 32 -2.52 1.13 -35.94
CA PRO A 32 -2.97 2.50 -36.23
C PRO A 32 -3.28 3.26 -34.95
N GLN A 33 -2.80 4.50 -34.84
CA GLN A 33 -2.94 5.34 -33.64
C GLN A 33 -4.41 5.51 -33.20
N ARG A 34 -5.36 5.40 -34.14
CA ARG A 34 -6.81 5.39 -33.86
C ARG A 34 -7.26 4.21 -32.98
N LEU A 35 -6.69 3.02 -33.17
CA LEU A 35 -7.03 1.83 -32.36
C LEU A 35 -6.46 1.91 -30.93
N LYS A 36 -5.39 2.69 -30.70
CA LYS A 36 -4.86 2.95 -29.35
C LYS A 36 -5.79 3.84 -28.51
N GLN A 37 -6.65 4.62 -29.15
CA GLN A 37 -7.56 5.55 -28.48
C GLN A 37 -8.97 4.98 -28.23
N THR A 38 -9.38 3.90 -28.91
CA THR A 38 -10.77 3.41 -28.87
C THR A 38 -10.99 2.12 -28.08
N PHE A 39 -9.94 1.46 -27.59
CA PHE A 39 -10.08 0.28 -26.72
C PHE A 39 -9.90 0.66 -25.24
N ALA A 40 -10.93 1.29 -24.66
CA ALA A 40 -11.17 1.16 -23.23
C ALA A 40 -11.87 -0.19 -23.02
N LEU A 41 -11.13 -1.22 -22.58
CA LEU A 41 -11.74 -2.44 -22.06
C LEU A 41 -12.62 -2.07 -20.86
N PRO A 42 -13.78 -2.72 -20.64
CA PRO A 42 -14.51 -2.58 -19.37
C PRO A 42 -13.55 -2.97 -18.23
N GLY A 43 -13.21 -2.03 -17.35
CA GLY A 43 -12.20 -2.20 -16.30
C GLY A 43 -10.81 -1.59 -16.59
N ALA A 44 -10.61 -0.92 -17.73
CA ALA A 44 -9.43 -0.10 -17.95
C ALA A 44 -9.60 1.26 -17.24
N ILE A 45 -8.91 1.43 -16.11
CA ILE A 45 -8.76 2.75 -15.49
C ILE A 45 -8.06 3.65 -16.51
N PRO A 46 -8.63 4.84 -16.84
CA PRO A 46 -7.94 5.77 -17.73
C PRO A 46 -6.57 6.09 -17.11
N VAL A 47 -5.51 5.91 -17.90
CA VAL A 47 -4.17 6.41 -17.55
C VAL A 47 -4.22 7.92 -17.62
N THR A 48 -4.74 8.56 -16.59
CA THR A 48 -4.52 9.98 -16.35
C THR A 48 -3.12 10.12 -15.79
N ALA A 49 -2.14 10.24 -16.69
CA ALA A 49 -0.86 10.89 -16.41
C ALA A 49 -1.07 12.40 -16.27
N VAL A 50 -2.06 12.80 -15.46
CA VAL A 50 -2.17 14.18 -15.01
C VAL A 50 -1.18 14.28 -13.86
N PRO A 51 -0.17 15.15 -13.93
CA PRO A 51 0.57 15.51 -12.74
C PRO A 51 -0.48 16.01 -11.75
N VAL A 52 -0.74 15.25 -10.70
CA VAL A 52 -1.64 15.69 -9.64
C VAL A 52 -0.99 16.95 -9.09
N GLU A 53 -1.56 18.09 -9.44
CA GLU A 53 -1.20 19.37 -8.84
C GLU A 53 -1.15 19.18 -7.33
N THR A 54 -0.19 19.84 -6.68
CA THR A 54 0.09 19.77 -5.24
C THR A 54 -1.05 20.36 -4.40
N THR A 55 -2.26 19.81 -4.51
CA THR A 55 -3.43 20.06 -3.67
C THR A 55 -3.28 19.27 -2.37
N GLY A 56 -2.25 19.63 -1.61
CA GLY A 56 -2.06 19.17 -0.23
C GLY A 56 -2.25 20.31 0.75
N PHE A 57 -2.09 20.03 2.03
CA PHE A 57 -1.98 21.01 3.10
C PHE A 57 -0.50 21.35 3.31
N PRO A 58 -0.11 22.62 3.54
CA PRO A 58 1.20 22.94 4.12
C PRO A 58 1.45 22.08 5.35
N ILE A 59 2.68 21.60 5.55
CA ILE A 59 2.97 20.69 6.67
C ILE A 59 2.65 21.34 8.03
N GLU A 60 2.78 22.67 8.12
CA GLU A 60 2.46 23.48 9.30
C GLU A 60 0.96 23.53 9.62
N GLU A 61 0.09 23.26 8.63
CA GLU A 61 -1.37 23.18 8.78
C GLU A 61 -1.85 21.76 9.07
N THR A 62 -0.94 20.78 9.11
CA THR A 62 -1.22 19.39 9.49
C THR A 62 -0.88 19.14 10.94
N ASP A 63 -1.42 18.06 11.52
CA ASP A 63 -1.03 17.59 12.86
C ASP A 63 0.23 16.71 12.86
N CYS A 64 0.89 16.53 11.71
CA CYS A 64 2.04 15.65 11.54
C CYS A 64 3.17 15.96 12.54
N ILE A 65 3.44 17.25 12.76
CA ILE A 65 4.51 17.72 13.64
C ILE A 65 4.26 17.33 15.09
N GLN A 66 3.02 17.48 15.58
CA GLN A 66 2.65 17.04 16.93
C GLN A 66 2.81 15.53 17.07
N TRP A 67 2.47 14.78 16.02
CA TRP A 67 2.57 13.34 16.03
C TRP A 67 3.99 12.78 15.96
N PHE A 68 4.97 13.56 15.49
CA PHE A 68 6.37 13.14 15.59
C PHE A 68 6.80 12.93 17.03
N ASP A 69 6.41 13.81 17.96
CA ASP A 69 6.80 13.68 19.36
C ASP A 69 6.22 12.40 19.98
N HIS A 70 5.01 12.00 19.55
CA HIS A 70 4.41 10.72 19.94
C HIS A 70 5.19 9.52 19.38
N MET A 71 5.56 9.55 18.10
CA MET A 71 6.33 8.46 17.47
C MET A 71 7.77 8.37 18.04
N GLU A 72 8.44 9.49 18.31
CA GLU A 72 9.77 9.53 18.91
C GLU A 72 9.77 8.93 20.31
N ARG A 73 8.78 9.31 21.14
CA ARG A 73 8.58 8.73 22.46
C ARG A 73 8.27 7.25 22.38
N PHE A 74 7.34 6.85 21.52
CA PHE A 74 6.98 5.46 21.30
C PHE A 74 8.20 4.62 20.87
N THR A 75 9.03 5.15 19.98
CA THR A 75 10.26 4.50 19.50
C THR A 75 11.25 4.31 20.64
N LYS A 76 11.45 5.34 21.47
CA LYS A 76 12.34 5.25 22.64
C LYS A 76 11.84 4.24 23.66
N GLU A 77 10.56 4.29 23.99
CA GLU A 77 9.93 3.43 25.01
C GLU A 77 9.85 1.96 24.59
N HIS A 78 9.52 1.67 23.33
CA HIS A 78 9.21 0.31 22.90
C HIS A 78 10.28 -0.32 22.03
N PHE A 79 11.03 0.49 21.29
CA PHE A 79 12.09 0.00 20.40
C PHE A 79 13.50 0.28 20.95
N GLY A 80 13.59 0.97 22.10
CA GLY A 80 14.87 1.32 22.73
C GLY A 80 15.75 2.22 21.86
N THR A 81 15.15 2.91 20.87
CA THR A 81 15.89 3.72 19.89
C THR A 81 15.51 5.18 20.08
N GLU A 82 16.50 6.02 20.35
CA GLU A 82 16.33 7.47 20.41
C GLU A 82 16.56 8.07 19.03
N ILE A 83 15.58 8.85 18.55
CA ILE A 83 15.62 9.48 17.24
C ILE A 83 14.87 10.81 17.29
N ILE A 84 15.36 11.77 16.51
CA ILE A 84 14.65 13.01 16.19
C ILE A 84 14.28 12.92 14.71
N LEU A 85 13.00 12.66 14.42
CA LEU A 85 12.52 12.34 13.07
C LEU A 85 12.72 13.50 12.09
N ARG A 86 12.48 14.73 12.56
CA ARG A 86 12.63 15.97 11.77
C ARG A 86 14.07 16.20 11.31
N ASP A 87 15.02 15.77 12.14
CA ASP A 87 16.44 15.90 11.84
C ASP A 87 16.89 14.83 10.84
N LYS A 88 16.36 13.61 10.97
CA LYS A 88 16.78 12.45 10.17
C LYS A 88 16.09 12.31 8.82
N PHE A 89 14.86 12.82 8.66
CA PHE A 89 14.07 12.63 7.45
C PHE A 89 13.78 13.97 6.74
N PRO A 90 13.85 14.02 5.40
CA PRO A 90 13.50 15.21 4.64
C PRO A 90 11.97 15.35 4.57
N LEU A 91 11.41 16.25 5.37
CA LEU A 91 9.97 16.47 5.42
C LEU A 91 9.48 17.17 4.15
N PRO A 92 8.39 16.68 3.52
CA PRO A 92 7.80 17.37 2.38
C PRO A 92 7.13 18.68 2.85
N ALA A 93 7.16 19.70 2.00
CA ALA A 93 6.53 20.99 2.31
C ALA A 93 4.99 20.90 2.38
N ARG A 94 4.40 19.89 1.72
CA ARG A 94 2.96 19.65 1.70
C ARG A 94 2.63 18.18 1.86
N LEU A 95 1.50 17.89 2.48
CA LEU A 95 0.96 16.54 2.64
C LEU A 95 -0.46 16.47 2.07
N PRO A 96 -0.88 15.35 1.48
CA PRO A 96 -2.24 15.20 0.95
C PRO A 96 -3.31 15.07 2.05
N TRP A 97 -2.90 14.91 3.32
CA TRP A 97 -3.79 14.72 4.46
C TRP A 97 -3.57 15.79 5.52
N LYS A 98 -4.66 16.18 6.20
CA LYS A 98 -4.61 17.08 7.35
C LYS A 98 -4.25 16.35 8.65
N HIS A 99 -4.77 15.12 8.80
CA HIS A 99 -4.52 14.24 9.92
C HIS A 99 -3.53 13.15 9.52
N VAL A 100 -2.31 13.22 10.03
CA VAL A 100 -1.18 12.43 9.57
C VAL A 100 -0.61 11.62 10.74
N LEU A 101 -0.44 10.32 10.51
CA LEU A 101 0.23 9.41 11.42
C LEU A 101 1.65 9.14 10.89
N PRO A 102 2.70 9.60 11.58
CA PRO A 102 4.07 9.26 11.26
C PRO A 102 4.43 7.91 11.87
N ILE A 103 5.02 7.05 11.05
CA ILE A 103 5.36 5.68 11.41
C ILE A 103 6.83 5.47 11.11
N PHE A 104 7.64 5.40 12.15
CA PHE A 104 9.07 5.10 12.03
C PHE A 104 9.30 3.59 12.12
N ASP A 105 9.81 3.01 11.04
CA ASP A 105 10.29 1.63 10.98
C ASP A 105 11.83 1.65 11.08
N PRO A 106 12.42 1.20 12.20
CA PRO A 106 13.87 1.20 12.39
C PRO A 106 14.60 0.12 11.57
N GLY A 107 13.91 -0.61 10.69
CA GLY A 107 14.46 -1.74 9.94
C GLY A 107 14.06 -3.10 10.54
N PHE A 108 12.92 -3.15 11.23
CA PHE A 108 12.42 -4.36 11.89
C PHE A 108 12.10 -5.48 10.91
N THR A 109 12.12 -6.72 11.39
CA THR A 109 11.44 -7.84 10.71
C THR A 109 9.92 -7.76 10.95
N ASN A 110 9.14 -8.53 10.18
CA ASN A 110 7.71 -8.64 10.46
C ASN A 110 7.44 -9.23 11.85
N ARG A 111 8.29 -10.16 12.30
CA ARG A 111 8.21 -10.74 13.64
C ARG A 111 8.49 -9.71 14.73
N ASP A 112 9.51 -8.87 14.55
CA ASP A 112 9.80 -7.75 15.47
C ASP A 112 8.60 -6.81 15.59
N MET A 113 7.94 -6.47 14.48
CA MET A 113 6.72 -5.67 14.54
C MET A 113 5.64 -6.36 15.37
N VAL A 114 5.37 -7.66 15.15
CA VAL A 114 4.34 -8.39 15.90
C VAL A 114 4.69 -8.42 17.39
N ASP A 115 5.92 -8.76 17.74
CA ASP A 115 6.27 -9.01 19.13
C ASP A 115 6.53 -7.70 19.90
N LYS A 116 7.24 -6.74 19.29
CA LYS A 116 7.65 -5.48 19.94
C LYS A 116 6.64 -4.36 19.76
N ALA A 117 5.96 -4.24 18.62
CA ALA A 117 4.98 -3.18 18.41
C ALA A 117 3.58 -3.60 18.85
N LEU A 118 3.16 -4.85 18.65
CA LEU A 118 1.78 -5.28 18.98
C LEU A 118 1.69 -6.00 20.32
N LYS A 119 2.32 -7.17 20.46
CA LYS A 119 2.13 -8.04 21.65
C LYS A 119 2.66 -7.43 22.94
N SER A 120 3.85 -6.82 22.92
CA SER A 120 4.41 -6.12 24.09
C SER A 120 3.50 -5.01 24.63
N ARG A 121 2.63 -4.48 23.76
CA ARG A 121 1.65 -3.42 24.02
C ARG A 121 0.28 -3.97 24.41
N GLY A 122 0.17 -5.27 24.66
CA GLY A 122 -1.09 -5.93 25.02
C GLY A 122 -2.11 -5.92 23.89
N LEU A 123 -1.67 -5.89 22.63
CA LEU A 123 -2.51 -6.24 21.48
C LEU A 123 -2.40 -7.74 21.21
N SER A 124 -3.55 -8.39 21.09
CA SER A 124 -3.64 -9.73 20.55
C SER A 124 -3.46 -9.69 19.03
N VAL A 125 -2.80 -10.71 18.49
CA VAL A 125 -2.48 -10.80 17.06
C VAL A 125 -2.88 -12.16 16.53
N TYR A 126 -3.67 -12.17 15.46
CA TYR A 126 -4.00 -13.37 14.70
C TYR A 126 -3.19 -13.39 13.40
N GLU A 127 -2.49 -14.49 13.15
CA GLU A 127 -1.71 -14.71 11.93
C GLU A 127 -2.31 -15.89 11.17
N GLY A 128 -3.02 -15.64 10.06
CA GLY A 128 -3.53 -16.70 9.18
C GLY A 128 -2.40 -17.45 8.47
N THR A 129 -1.35 -16.72 8.12
CA THR A 129 -0.05 -17.24 7.70
C THR A 129 1.02 -16.56 8.54
N ASP A 130 2.04 -17.30 8.98
CA ASP A 130 3.20 -16.74 9.70
C ASP A 130 3.75 -15.53 8.93
N VAL A 131 3.77 -14.36 9.59
CA VAL A 131 4.16 -13.09 8.96
C VAL A 131 5.58 -13.10 8.40
N MET A 132 6.42 -14.05 8.83
CA MET A 132 7.78 -14.23 8.30
C MET A 132 7.82 -14.90 6.93
N LYS A 133 6.73 -15.53 6.47
CA LYS A 133 6.67 -16.18 5.15
C LYS A 133 6.44 -15.22 3.99
N TYR A 134 5.99 -13.99 4.25
CA TYR A 134 5.79 -12.99 3.22
C TYR A 134 7.12 -12.45 2.68
N CYS A 135 7.14 -12.07 1.41
CA CYS A 135 8.23 -11.29 0.84
C CYS A 135 8.47 -10.00 1.64
N GLY A 136 9.74 -9.60 1.73
CA GLY A 136 10.15 -8.41 2.50
C GLY A 136 10.02 -8.56 4.02
N SER A 137 9.81 -9.77 4.55
CA SER A 137 9.66 -10.00 6.00
C SER A 137 10.94 -9.81 6.82
N GLY A 138 12.10 -9.85 6.17
CA GLY A 138 13.41 -9.60 6.77
C GLY A 138 13.65 -8.13 7.14
N THR A 139 14.77 -7.90 7.80
CA THR A 139 15.25 -6.55 8.15
C THR A 139 15.49 -5.72 6.89
N PHE A 140 15.17 -4.43 6.95
CA PHE A 140 15.66 -3.49 5.94
C PHE A 140 17.02 -2.96 6.38
N ASP A 141 17.92 -2.77 5.41
CA ASP A 141 19.25 -2.20 5.67
C ASP A 141 19.19 -0.74 6.13
N THR A 142 18.07 -0.05 5.91
CA THR A 142 17.88 1.36 6.22
C THR A 142 16.53 1.64 6.88
N PRO A 143 16.49 2.39 7.99
CA PRO A 143 15.26 2.90 8.58
C PRO A 143 14.44 3.75 7.60
N ARG A 144 13.11 3.72 7.78
CA ARG A 144 12.16 4.47 6.94
C ARG A 144 11.12 5.17 7.81
N LEU A 145 10.67 6.33 7.36
CA LEU A 145 9.54 7.04 7.94
C LEU A 145 8.40 7.04 6.92
N TYR A 146 7.25 6.54 7.34
CA TYR A 146 6.03 6.55 6.56
C TYR A 146 5.10 7.62 7.11
N LEU A 147 4.59 8.50 6.25
CA LEU A 147 3.53 9.43 6.60
C LEU A 147 2.24 8.90 5.97
N VAL A 148 1.26 8.56 6.79
CA VAL A 148 -0.02 8.03 6.33
C VAL A 148 -1.17 8.88 6.86
N GLU A 149 -2.32 8.80 6.22
CA GLU A 149 -3.55 9.35 6.80
C GLU A 149 -3.88 8.65 8.11
N ARG A 150 -4.16 9.45 9.15
CA ARG A 150 -4.63 8.98 10.45
C ARG A 150 -6.16 8.82 10.41
N SER A 151 -6.61 7.64 10.01
CA SER A 151 -8.02 7.33 9.76
C SER A 151 -8.36 5.86 10.06
N ILE A 152 -9.57 5.62 10.56
CA ILE A 152 -10.04 4.27 10.93
C ILE A 152 -10.36 3.38 9.72
N THR A 153 -10.33 3.93 8.51
CA THR A 153 -10.52 3.24 7.23
C THR A 153 -9.35 3.56 6.29
N PRO A 154 -8.99 2.67 5.37
CA PRO A 154 -7.97 2.93 4.35
C PRO A 154 -8.44 4.00 3.35
N THR A 155 -7.58 4.35 2.38
CA THR A 155 -7.82 5.47 1.47
C THR A 155 -9.04 5.21 0.58
N PRO A 156 -10.12 6.02 0.67
CA PRO A 156 -11.40 5.75 0.00
C PRO A 156 -11.30 5.57 -1.52
N ALA A 157 -10.40 6.31 -2.16
CA ALA A 157 -10.17 6.23 -3.61
C ALA A 157 -9.64 4.86 -4.08
N THR A 158 -9.19 4.02 -3.15
CA THR A 158 -8.62 2.70 -3.42
C THR A 158 -9.54 1.54 -3.03
N MET A 159 -10.73 1.82 -2.49
CA MET A 159 -11.69 0.79 -2.11
C MET A 159 -12.09 -0.06 -3.32
N GLY A 160 -12.10 -1.37 -3.15
CA GLY A 160 -12.40 -2.33 -4.22
C GLY A 160 -11.23 -2.59 -5.17
N LEU A 161 -10.10 -1.87 -5.07
CA LEU A 161 -8.95 -2.09 -5.95
C LEU A 161 -8.17 -3.35 -5.53
N PRO A 162 -8.05 -4.36 -6.40
CA PRO A 162 -7.29 -5.56 -6.08
C PRO A 162 -5.77 -5.30 -6.11
N PRO A 163 -4.98 -6.02 -5.30
CA PRO A 163 -3.52 -5.85 -5.18
C PRO A 163 -2.75 -5.85 -6.50
N LYS A 164 -3.17 -6.67 -7.48
CA LYS A 164 -2.52 -6.75 -8.80
C LYS A 164 -2.45 -5.40 -9.54
N PHE A 165 -3.32 -4.45 -9.20
CA PHE A 165 -3.34 -3.11 -9.80
C PHE A 165 -2.55 -2.06 -9.02
N ALA A 166 -2.00 -2.38 -7.85
CA ALA A 166 -1.25 -1.43 -7.03
C ALA A 166 -0.15 -0.71 -7.83
N LYS A 167 0.68 -1.46 -8.58
CA LYS A 167 1.75 -0.85 -9.39
C LYS A 167 1.22 0.17 -10.41
N HIS A 168 0.05 -0.09 -11.00
CA HIS A 168 -0.56 0.83 -11.97
C HIS A 168 -1.19 2.04 -11.27
N TRP A 169 -1.89 1.82 -10.16
CA TRP A 169 -2.49 2.90 -9.37
C TRP A 169 -1.45 3.90 -8.87
N PHE A 170 -0.35 3.40 -8.33
CA PHE A 170 0.71 4.22 -7.73
C PHE A 170 1.74 4.74 -8.75
N ALA A 171 1.61 4.40 -10.03
CA ALA A 171 2.53 4.88 -11.06
C ALA A 171 2.45 6.41 -11.21
N GLY A 172 3.56 7.11 -10.97
CA GLY A 172 3.65 8.56 -11.07
C GLY A 172 3.01 9.32 -9.91
N ARG A 173 2.52 8.62 -8.87
CA ARG A 173 2.05 9.23 -7.62
C ARG A 173 3.22 9.40 -6.64
N GLN A 174 3.08 10.37 -5.74
CA GLN A 174 4.01 10.54 -4.61
C GLN A 174 3.81 9.46 -3.52
N THR A 175 2.61 8.88 -3.47
CA THR A 175 2.23 7.88 -2.48
C THR A 175 2.49 6.46 -2.95
N HIS A 176 2.64 5.56 -1.99
CA HIS A 176 2.80 4.11 -2.17
C HIS A 176 1.88 3.36 -1.19
N PRO A 177 1.59 2.06 -1.40
CA PRO A 177 0.92 1.27 -0.38
C PRO A 177 1.79 1.22 0.90
N LEU A 178 1.17 1.42 2.06
CA LEU A 178 1.80 1.12 3.34
C LEU A 178 2.15 -0.37 3.39
N HIS A 179 3.32 -0.71 3.93
CA HIS A 179 3.73 -2.10 4.12
C HIS A 179 3.15 -2.70 5.40
N LEU A 180 3.16 -4.03 5.49
CA LEU A 180 2.60 -4.79 6.61
C LEU A 180 3.18 -4.34 7.97
N ARG A 181 4.51 -4.11 8.05
CA ARG A 181 5.13 -3.64 9.30
C ARG A 181 4.67 -2.24 9.69
N GLY A 182 4.62 -1.33 8.72
CA GLY A 182 4.18 0.03 8.94
C GLY A 182 2.77 0.05 9.50
N TYR A 183 1.89 -0.77 8.95
CA TYR A 183 0.55 -0.94 9.49
C TYR A 183 0.57 -1.36 10.96
N GLY A 184 1.31 -2.41 11.34
CA GLY A 184 1.36 -2.85 12.74
C GLY A 184 1.95 -1.82 13.70
N ILE A 185 3.02 -1.13 13.30
CA ILE A 185 3.64 -0.06 14.11
C ILE A 185 2.65 1.11 14.27
N GLY A 186 2.04 1.56 13.19
CA GLY A 186 1.06 2.66 13.20
C GLY A 186 -0.18 2.33 14.03
N THR A 187 -0.71 1.11 13.89
CA THR A 187 -1.84 0.61 14.69
C THR A 187 -1.54 0.67 16.18
N SER A 188 -0.33 0.25 16.57
CA SER A 188 0.09 0.29 17.97
C SER A 188 0.26 1.71 18.51
N LEU A 189 0.93 2.57 17.73
CA LEU A 189 1.12 3.97 18.08
C LEU A 189 -0.23 4.67 18.30
N TRP A 190 -1.15 4.55 17.34
CA TRP A 190 -2.42 5.25 17.43
C TRP A 190 -3.27 4.78 18.61
N ARG A 191 -3.29 3.47 18.88
CA ARG A 191 -3.96 2.93 20.09
C ARG A 191 -3.34 3.49 21.35
N GLY A 192 -2.02 3.58 21.39
CA GLY A 192 -1.31 4.08 22.56
C GLY A 192 -1.58 5.55 22.90
N VAL A 193 -1.97 6.36 21.91
CA VAL A 193 -2.20 7.81 22.08
C VAL A 193 -3.68 8.15 22.17
N GLU A 194 -4.54 7.56 21.34
CA GLU A 194 -5.95 7.92 21.24
C GLU A 194 -6.92 6.74 21.42
N GLU A 195 -6.43 5.56 21.79
CA GLU A 195 -7.24 4.34 21.92
C GLU A 195 -7.96 3.90 20.63
N GLN A 196 -7.56 4.47 19.48
CA GLN A 196 -8.06 4.13 18.15
C GLN A 196 -7.08 3.23 17.40
N LEU A 197 -7.58 2.50 16.40
CA LEU A 197 -6.81 1.53 15.64
C LEU A 197 -7.00 1.79 14.14
N LEU A 198 -5.96 1.52 13.35
CA LEU A 198 -6.09 1.54 11.90
C LEU A 198 -6.99 0.38 11.46
N ASP A 199 -7.92 0.67 10.56
CA ASP A 199 -8.81 -0.32 9.94
C ASP A 199 -9.68 -1.06 10.97
N SER A 200 -10.24 -0.33 11.93
CA SER A 200 -11.16 -0.85 12.96
C SER A 200 -12.63 -0.89 12.51
N GLY A 201 -12.92 -0.47 11.27
CA GLY A 201 -14.22 -0.61 10.61
C GLY A 201 -14.41 -1.97 9.91
N PRO A 202 -15.34 -2.08 8.96
CA PRO A 202 -15.48 -3.30 8.14
C PRO A 202 -14.35 -3.45 7.12
N THR A 203 -13.44 -2.48 7.03
CA THR A 203 -12.45 -2.37 5.96
C THR A 203 -11.13 -3.05 6.28
N ARG A 204 -10.39 -3.44 5.24
CA ARG A 204 -9.08 -4.11 5.34
C ARG A 204 -8.06 -3.43 4.43
N THR A 205 -6.79 -3.42 4.85
CA THR A 205 -5.69 -2.89 4.06
C THR A 205 -4.88 -4.01 3.40
N TRP A 206 -4.71 -3.92 2.08
CA TRP A 206 -3.79 -4.75 1.32
C TRP A 206 -2.33 -4.30 1.48
N PHE A 207 -1.40 -5.27 1.47
CA PHE A 207 0.04 -5.04 1.46
C PHE A 207 0.69 -5.68 0.22
N PRO A 208 0.60 -5.05 -0.97
CA PRO A 208 1.02 -5.64 -2.25
C PRO A 208 2.46 -6.15 -2.33
N GLU A 209 3.36 -5.54 -1.57
CA GLU A 209 4.77 -5.94 -1.53
C GLU A 209 5.03 -7.14 -0.61
N ASN A 210 4.08 -7.49 0.25
CA ASN A 210 4.13 -8.62 1.17
C ASN A 210 3.34 -9.80 0.59
N ALA A 211 3.82 -10.36 -0.52
CA ALA A 211 3.24 -11.52 -1.18
C ALA A 211 3.87 -12.84 -0.74
N LEU A 212 3.14 -13.94 -0.89
CA LEU A 212 3.64 -15.32 -0.77
C LEU A 212 4.16 -15.82 -2.14
N PRO A 213 4.99 -16.88 -2.15
CA PRO A 213 5.51 -17.45 -3.40
C PRO A 213 4.45 -17.92 -4.40
N ASP A 214 3.25 -18.25 -3.91
CA ASP A 214 2.10 -18.69 -4.74
C ASP A 214 1.25 -17.52 -5.28
N GLY A 215 1.66 -16.27 -5.00
CA GLY A 215 1.00 -15.07 -5.50
C GLY A 215 -0.11 -14.52 -4.60
N ARG A 216 -0.44 -15.17 -3.47
CA ARG A 216 -1.33 -14.58 -2.47
C ARG A 216 -0.69 -13.37 -1.81
N VAL A 217 -1.48 -12.35 -1.51
CA VAL A 217 -1.02 -11.07 -0.97
C VAL A 217 -1.54 -10.90 0.45
N ALA A 218 -0.68 -10.41 1.34
CA ALA A 218 -1.06 -10.13 2.71
C ALA A 218 -2.06 -8.96 2.80
N TYR A 219 -2.95 -9.03 3.77
CA TYR A 219 -3.77 -7.91 4.22
C TYR A 219 -3.88 -7.89 5.74
N GLY A 220 -4.24 -6.73 6.28
CA GLY A 220 -4.38 -6.48 7.70
C GLY A 220 -5.64 -5.70 8.03
N PHE A 221 -6.18 -5.95 9.22
CA PHE A 221 -7.28 -5.18 9.81
C PHE A 221 -7.35 -5.43 11.32
N PHE A 222 -8.06 -4.58 12.06
CA PHE A 222 -8.44 -4.90 13.43
C PHE A 222 -9.82 -5.54 13.45
N SER A 223 -9.95 -6.71 14.09
CA SER A 223 -11.25 -7.35 14.27
C SER A 223 -11.90 -6.88 15.57
N PRO A 224 -12.95 -6.04 15.52
CA PRO A 224 -13.66 -5.62 16.74
C PRO A 224 -14.37 -6.80 17.42
N THR A 225 -14.73 -7.84 16.67
CA THR A 225 -15.37 -9.05 17.20
C THR A 225 -14.45 -9.85 18.10
N TYR A 226 -13.17 -9.96 17.74
CA TYR A 226 -12.20 -10.78 18.47
C TYR A 226 -11.25 -9.95 19.34
N GLY A 227 -11.15 -8.63 19.11
CA GLY A 227 -10.23 -7.76 19.84
C GLY A 227 -8.78 -7.90 19.39
N ASP A 228 -8.54 -8.43 18.19
CA ASP A 228 -7.21 -8.79 17.69
C ASP A 228 -6.86 -8.02 16.42
N VAL A 229 -5.56 -7.77 16.22
CA VAL A 229 -5.01 -7.34 14.93
C VAL A 229 -4.79 -8.58 14.06
N TRP A 230 -5.42 -8.63 12.90
CA TRP A 230 -5.40 -9.79 12.01
C TRP A 230 -4.44 -9.54 10.84
N PHE A 231 -3.56 -10.50 10.58
CA PHE A 231 -2.76 -10.59 9.36
C PHE A 231 -3.14 -11.87 8.62
N ARG A 232 -3.64 -11.72 7.41
CA ARG A 232 -4.09 -12.83 6.56
C ARG A 232 -3.62 -12.62 5.13
N ASP A 233 -3.91 -13.57 4.28
CA ASP A 233 -3.58 -13.53 2.86
C ASP A 233 -4.77 -13.96 2.01
N TYR A 234 -4.77 -13.51 0.76
CA TYR A 234 -5.76 -13.90 -0.23
C TYR A 234 -5.24 -13.67 -1.65
N ASP A 235 -6.01 -14.07 -2.66
CA ASP A 235 -5.66 -13.92 -4.07
C ASP A 235 -5.46 -12.45 -4.47
N ALA A 236 -4.36 -12.15 -5.18
CA ALA A 236 -4.01 -10.80 -5.61
C ALA A 236 -5.02 -10.15 -6.59
N GLY A 237 -5.88 -10.95 -7.21
CA GLY A 237 -6.95 -10.53 -8.09
C GLY A 237 -8.30 -10.40 -7.42
N HIS A 238 -8.41 -10.64 -6.11
CA HIS A 238 -9.66 -10.54 -5.38
C HIS A 238 -10.15 -9.10 -5.25
N GLU A 239 -11.35 -8.87 -5.77
CA GLU A 239 -12.07 -7.60 -5.72
C GLU A 239 -13.08 -7.67 -4.59
N ALA A 240 -12.93 -6.80 -3.60
CA ALA A 240 -13.84 -6.69 -2.46
C ALA A 240 -13.96 -5.22 -2.04
N ASP A 241 -15.20 -4.74 -1.98
CA ASP A 241 -15.52 -3.34 -1.68
C ASP A 241 -15.14 -2.92 -0.26
N ASP A 242 -14.80 -3.88 0.61
CA ASP A 242 -14.30 -3.65 1.96
C ASP A 242 -12.77 -3.75 2.05
N MET A 243 -12.04 -3.81 0.92
CA MET A 243 -10.57 -3.86 0.90
C MET A 243 -9.97 -2.74 0.05
N ALA A 244 -8.83 -2.20 0.50
CA ALA A 244 -8.19 -1.03 -0.11
C ALA A 244 -6.69 -0.98 0.19
N PHE A 245 -6.03 0.07 -0.29
CA PHE A 245 -4.68 0.45 0.14
C PHE A 245 -4.72 1.59 1.16
N ARG A 246 -3.84 1.51 2.15
CA ARG A 246 -3.49 2.69 2.94
C ARG A 246 -2.34 3.38 2.24
N GLU A 247 -2.56 4.59 1.72
CA GLU A 247 -1.53 5.34 1.04
C GLU A 247 -0.51 5.92 2.04
N ALA A 248 0.76 5.89 1.66
CA ALA A 248 1.89 6.36 2.46
C ALA A 248 2.85 7.19 1.60
N ILE A 249 3.35 8.30 2.16
CA ILE A 249 4.58 8.94 1.68
C ILE A 249 5.75 8.29 2.40
N VAL A 250 6.70 7.76 1.64
CA VAL A 250 7.87 7.06 2.17
C VAL A 250 9.08 7.99 2.16
N LEU A 251 9.65 8.25 3.32
CA LEU A 251 10.84 9.08 3.50
C LEU A 251 12.02 8.19 3.89
N SER A 252 13.13 8.41 3.20
CA SER A 252 14.43 7.80 3.53
C SER A 252 15.26 8.77 4.37
N LEU A 253 16.29 8.26 5.05
CA LEU A 253 17.24 9.09 5.79
C LEU A 253 17.86 10.15 4.87
N LYS A 254 18.13 11.33 5.44
CA LYS A 254 18.97 12.34 4.78
C LYS A 254 20.36 11.73 4.51
N PRO A 255 20.96 12.03 3.34
CA PRO A 255 22.31 11.60 3.02
C PRO A 255 23.35 12.19 3.98
#